data_AF-A0AAD6S8A2-F1
#
_entry.id   AF-A0AAD6S8A2-F1
#
_cell.length_a   1.000
_cell.length_b   1.000
_cell.length_c   1.000
_cell.angle_alpha   90.00
_cell.angle_beta   90.00
_cell.angle_gamma   90.00
#
_symmetry.space_group_name_H-M   'P 1'
#
loop_
_entity.id
_entity.type
_entity.pdbx_description
1 polymer ?
#
loop_
_entity_poly.entity_id
_entity_poly.type
_entity_poly.pdbx_seq_one_letter_code
_entity_poly.pdbx_strand_id
1 'polypeptide(L)'
;WIFDNVLPALKNVSLIGVNLPWAHAPYLQHLHALELALHTDSIRPPYDAWAAMLCRSTSLRRLLLHYSGPRAADDHNTRICVPALEELSLTDLDPEHLARLLYTLELPRLTTLTLDLPDQDYAQDYTGVVEMIAGLSTVAVSAVTSTSAFPAAQLPITALHTLRITALECAPSALGALLRRLTSLRVLELDFTRIRSPSAICDVLLETVAPSSDANADSEDMARCDCTNSRRVPVLPRLEEARLFGLAGERVRALLTLRRRFAEGCRGDCAEVEGEAEDLEYPASSASSSYSSRSSEAAADLTPVAAVSERCRASSYATAHDNGGKTRCSSSWSGRGRVELVEEDGEDEYVNAGEDSSEDEDAREGEGEDGSGE
;
A
#
# COMPACT_ATOMS: atom_id res chain seq x y z
N TRP A 1 21.73 -31.74 13.45
CA TRP A 1 21.13 -30.72 12.57
C TRP A 1 20.98 -31.34 11.20
N ILE A 2 19.80 -31.27 10.57
CA ILE A 2 19.39 -32.14 9.44
C ILE A 2 20.22 -31.95 8.14
N PHE A 3 21.06 -30.92 8.03
CA PHE A 3 21.78 -30.57 6.79
C PHE A 3 23.26 -30.19 6.92
N ASP A 4 23.93 -30.45 8.05
CA ASP A 4 25.35 -30.07 8.26
C ASP A 4 25.72 -28.62 7.85
N ASN A 5 24.76 -27.69 7.94
CA ASN A 5 24.86 -26.31 7.44
C ASN A 5 25.15 -26.14 5.93
N VAL A 6 25.01 -27.21 5.12
CA VAL A 6 25.09 -27.16 3.67
C VAL A 6 23.67 -27.28 3.11
N LEU A 7 22.93 -26.18 3.19
CA LEU A 7 21.64 -26.05 2.52
C LEU A 7 21.86 -25.59 1.06
N PRO A 8 21.03 -26.05 0.11
CA PRO A 8 21.00 -25.44 -1.22
C PRO A 8 20.68 -23.95 -1.08
N ALA A 9 21.10 -23.13 -2.05
CA ALA A 9 20.87 -21.68 -2.03
C ALA A 9 19.36 -21.37 -1.92
N LEU A 10 18.89 -21.12 -0.69
CA LEU A 10 17.51 -20.82 -0.40
C LEU A 10 17.19 -19.42 -0.94
N LYS A 11 16.11 -19.32 -1.73
CA LYS A 11 15.65 -18.04 -2.28
C LYS A 11 14.44 -17.50 -1.54
N ASN A 12 13.54 -18.39 -1.14
CA ASN A 12 12.32 -18.04 -0.45
C ASN A 12 12.33 -18.77 0.89
N VAL A 13 12.27 -18.01 1.97
CA VAL A 13 12.32 -18.54 3.33
C VAL A 13 11.16 -17.98 4.11
N SER A 14 10.38 -18.88 4.73
CA SER A 14 9.32 -18.54 5.67
C SER A 14 9.63 -19.23 6.99
N LEU A 15 9.74 -18.43 8.05
CA LEU A 15 10.10 -18.87 9.40
C LEU A 15 8.98 -18.42 10.35
N ILE A 16 8.30 -19.38 10.97
CA ILE A 16 7.11 -19.10 11.80
C ILE A 16 7.33 -19.69 13.18
N GLY A 17 7.41 -18.84 14.21
CA GLY A 17 7.56 -19.25 15.61
C GLY A 17 8.80 -20.11 15.88
N VAL A 18 9.84 -19.99 15.05
CA VAL A 18 11.05 -20.80 15.19
C VAL A 18 12.07 -20.10 16.08
N ASN A 19 12.76 -20.88 16.92
CA ASN A 19 13.91 -20.41 17.67
C ASN A 19 15.19 -20.80 16.93
N LEU A 20 15.81 -19.84 16.25
CA LEU A 20 17.04 -20.04 15.50
C LEU A 20 18.23 -19.38 16.20
N PRO A 21 19.44 -19.97 16.11
CA PRO A 21 20.67 -19.29 16.46
C PRO A 21 21.00 -18.28 15.34
N TRP A 22 20.33 -17.13 15.31
CA TRP A 22 20.39 -16.14 14.22
C TRP A 22 21.82 -15.73 13.80
N ALA A 23 22.74 -15.64 14.77
CA ALA A 23 24.15 -15.35 14.52
C ALA A 23 24.89 -16.43 13.69
N HIS A 24 24.36 -17.65 13.66
CA HIS A 24 24.93 -18.83 12.99
C HIS A 24 24.02 -19.36 11.88
N ALA A 25 23.23 -18.49 11.24
CA ALA A 25 22.30 -18.86 10.17
C ALA A 25 22.81 -18.41 8.77
N PRO A 26 23.90 -19.00 8.23
CA PRO A 26 24.48 -18.59 6.95
C PRO A 26 23.56 -18.87 5.75
N TYR A 27 22.49 -19.65 5.94
CA TYR A 27 21.49 -19.93 4.92
C TYR A 27 20.46 -18.79 4.75
N LEU A 28 20.48 -17.78 5.61
CA LEU A 28 19.63 -16.58 5.52
C LEU A 28 20.35 -15.43 4.80
N GLN A 29 20.93 -15.72 3.64
CA GLN A 29 21.61 -14.74 2.79
C GLN A 29 21.23 -14.98 1.32
N HIS A 30 21.38 -13.95 0.49
CA HIS A 30 21.01 -13.99 -0.94
C HIS A 30 19.54 -14.36 -1.17
N LEU A 31 18.66 -13.94 -0.26
CA LEU A 31 17.23 -14.22 -0.33
C LEU A 31 16.55 -13.36 -1.42
N HIS A 32 15.43 -13.87 -1.93
CA HIS A 32 14.48 -13.20 -2.82
C HIS A 32 13.18 -12.85 -2.08
N ALA A 33 12.75 -13.72 -1.18
CA ALA A 33 11.61 -13.49 -0.29
C ALA A 33 11.92 -13.98 1.12
N LEU A 34 11.62 -13.16 2.11
CA LEU A 34 11.75 -13.47 3.52
C LEU A 34 10.43 -13.20 4.22
N GLU A 35 9.93 -14.20 4.93
CA GLU A 35 8.79 -14.10 5.82
C GLU A 35 9.21 -14.52 7.23
N LEU A 36 8.96 -13.65 8.20
CA LEU A 36 9.11 -13.95 9.62
C LEU A 36 7.78 -13.72 10.32
N ALA A 37 7.26 -14.75 10.98
CA ALA A 37 5.97 -14.68 11.66
C ALA A 37 6.03 -15.23 13.09
N LEU A 38 5.22 -14.66 13.97
CA LEU A 38 4.94 -15.17 15.32
C LEU A 38 6.20 -15.37 16.19
N HIS A 39 7.13 -14.42 16.15
CA HIS A 39 8.34 -14.47 16.97
C HIS A 39 8.14 -13.65 18.25
N THR A 40 8.12 -14.31 19.41
CA THR A 40 8.23 -13.61 20.70
C THR A 40 9.54 -12.84 20.78
N ASP A 41 9.59 -11.76 21.57
CA ASP A 41 10.77 -10.88 21.61
C ASP A 41 12.09 -11.63 21.92
N SER A 42 12.04 -12.65 22.79
CA SER A 42 13.22 -13.46 23.15
C SER A 42 13.74 -14.36 22.02
N ILE A 43 12.91 -14.68 21.02
CA ILE A 43 13.30 -15.50 19.85
C ILE A 43 13.46 -14.67 18.58
N ARG A 44 13.12 -13.38 18.58
CA ARG A 44 13.39 -12.48 17.46
C ARG A 44 14.88 -12.38 17.16
N PRO A 45 15.29 -12.16 15.89
CA PRO A 45 16.67 -11.88 15.56
C PRO A 45 17.18 -10.65 16.32
N PRO A 46 18.37 -10.73 16.96
CA PRO A 46 19.09 -9.53 17.36
C PRO A 46 19.31 -8.63 16.14
N TYR A 47 19.36 -7.32 16.33
CA TYR A 47 19.41 -6.39 15.22
C TYR A 47 20.61 -6.59 14.30
N ASP A 48 21.80 -6.88 14.83
CA ASP A 48 22.99 -7.15 14.01
C ASP A 48 22.78 -8.33 13.05
N ALA A 49 22.09 -9.38 13.52
CA ALA A 49 21.76 -10.53 12.69
C ALA A 49 20.69 -10.19 11.65
N TRP A 50 19.68 -9.40 12.03
CA TRP A 50 18.67 -8.85 11.12
C TRP A 50 19.29 -8.00 10.01
N ALA A 51 20.14 -7.03 10.37
CA ALA A 51 20.85 -6.17 9.45
C ALA A 51 21.77 -6.97 8.52
N ALA A 52 22.54 -7.93 9.06
CA ALA A 52 23.40 -8.79 8.25
C ALA A 52 22.61 -9.63 7.23
N MET A 53 21.47 -10.20 7.65
CA MET A 53 20.56 -10.97 6.79
C MET A 53 20.02 -10.14 5.62
N LEU A 54 19.55 -8.92 5.91
CA LEU A 54 19.04 -8.01 4.87
C LEU A 54 20.15 -7.48 3.96
N CYS A 55 21.28 -7.00 4.50
CA CYS A 55 22.40 -6.47 3.73
C CYS A 55 23.05 -7.53 2.81
N ARG A 56 23.08 -8.80 3.23
CA ARG A 56 23.57 -9.90 2.38
C ARG A 56 22.55 -10.40 1.36
N SER A 57 21.30 -9.96 1.46
CA SER A 57 20.20 -10.32 0.56
C SER A 57 19.89 -9.16 -0.39
N THR A 58 20.88 -8.73 -1.18
CA THR A 58 20.74 -7.60 -2.13
C THR A 58 19.70 -7.83 -3.23
N SER A 59 19.27 -9.08 -3.43
CA SER A 59 18.22 -9.50 -4.35
C SER A 59 16.83 -9.64 -3.70
N LEU A 60 16.68 -9.28 -2.42
CA LEU A 60 15.44 -9.43 -1.68
C LEU A 60 14.37 -8.50 -2.26
N ARG A 61 13.29 -9.10 -2.76
CA ARG A 61 12.16 -8.39 -3.37
C ARG A 61 10.95 -8.27 -2.45
N ARG A 62 10.75 -9.25 -1.56
CA ARG A 62 9.59 -9.34 -0.68
C ARG A 62 10.00 -9.57 0.75
N LEU A 63 9.50 -8.73 1.66
CA LEU A 63 9.70 -8.84 3.09
C LEU A 63 8.35 -8.81 3.80
N LEU A 64 8.01 -9.90 4.49
CA LEU A 64 6.77 -10.06 5.21
C LEU A 64 7.10 -10.27 6.69
N LEU A 65 6.57 -9.41 7.56
CA LEU A 65 6.75 -9.50 9.00
C LEU A 65 5.40 -9.54 9.69
N HIS A 66 5.12 -10.64 10.38
CA HIS A 66 3.91 -10.82 11.16
C HIS A 66 4.26 -10.98 12.64
N TYR A 67 3.98 -9.97 13.45
CA TYR A 67 4.39 -9.94 14.86
C TYR A 67 5.88 -10.31 15.05
N SER A 68 6.75 -9.78 14.17
CA SER A 68 8.17 -10.16 14.09
C SER A 68 9.07 -8.97 13.71
N GLY A 69 10.32 -9.25 13.34
CA GLY A 69 11.37 -8.26 13.07
C GLY A 69 12.52 -8.33 14.08
N PRO A 70 13.41 -7.33 14.10
CA PRO A 70 14.49 -7.26 15.08
C PRO A 70 13.95 -7.11 16.50
N ARG A 71 14.78 -7.40 17.51
CA ARG A 71 14.44 -7.14 18.92
C ARG A 71 14.30 -5.65 19.19
N ALA A 72 13.43 -5.29 20.14
CA ALA A 72 13.14 -3.90 20.47
C ALA A 72 14.20 -3.23 21.36
N ALA A 73 14.94 -3.97 22.18
CA ALA A 73 15.86 -3.42 23.20
C ALA A 73 17.19 -2.86 22.64
N ASP A 74 17.25 -2.70 21.34
CA ASP A 74 18.46 -2.73 20.56
C ASP A 74 18.56 -1.30 19.96
N ASP A 75 19.36 -0.44 20.60
CA ASP A 75 19.54 0.99 20.26
C ASP A 75 20.30 1.16 18.93
N HIS A 76 19.61 0.96 17.82
CA HIS A 76 20.23 0.99 16.50
C HIS A 76 19.79 2.18 15.67
N ASN A 77 20.75 3.08 15.45
CA ASN A 77 20.60 4.23 14.56
C ASN A 77 21.10 3.94 13.14
N THR A 78 21.63 2.74 12.89
CA THR A 78 22.13 2.37 11.57
C THR A 78 20.95 2.14 10.63
N ARG A 79 21.06 2.64 9.40
CA ARG A 79 20.08 2.35 8.36
C ARG A 79 20.51 1.14 7.55
N ILE A 80 19.54 0.30 7.22
CA ILE A 80 19.68 -0.92 6.44
C ILE A 80 19.13 -0.64 5.05
N CYS A 81 20.01 -0.58 4.06
CA CYS A 81 19.61 -0.42 2.66
C CYS A 81 19.20 -1.77 2.07
N VAL A 82 17.96 -1.86 1.58
CA VAL A 82 17.45 -3.04 0.88
C VAL A 82 17.07 -2.63 -0.55
N PRO A 83 18.06 -2.54 -1.46
CA PRO A 83 17.91 -1.79 -2.71
C PRO A 83 16.94 -2.42 -3.72
N ALA A 84 16.66 -3.72 -3.60
CA ALA A 84 15.78 -4.47 -4.51
C ALA A 84 14.39 -4.73 -3.93
N LEU A 85 14.07 -4.23 -2.72
CA LEU A 85 12.79 -4.52 -2.09
C LEU A 85 11.65 -3.80 -2.82
N GLU A 86 10.71 -4.58 -3.33
CA GLU A 86 9.53 -4.13 -4.08
C GLU A 86 8.27 -4.18 -3.21
N GLU A 87 8.19 -5.15 -2.29
CA GLU A 87 7.03 -5.40 -1.44
C GLU A 87 7.41 -5.51 0.04
N LEU A 88 6.74 -4.71 0.88
CA LEU A 88 6.83 -4.75 2.34
C LEU A 88 5.45 -4.97 2.94
N SER A 89 5.29 -6.04 3.72
CA SER A 89 4.08 -6.33 4.49
C SER A 89 4.40 -6.39 5.97
N LEU A 90 3.71 -5.58 6.76
CA LEU A 90 3.89 -5.47 8.22
C LEU A 90 2.55 -5.74 8.88
N THR A 91 2.46 -6.84 9.63
CA THR A 91 1.23 -7.32 10.25
C THR A 91 1.42 -7.42 11.76
N ASP A 92 0.42 -6.96 12.52
CA ASP A 92 0.36 -7.02 13.99
C ASP A 92 1.60 -6.41 14.68
N LEU A 93 2.07 -5.23 14.23
CA LEU A 93 3.16 -4.51 14.89
C LEU A 93 2.61 -3.30 15.64
N ASP A 94 3.04 -3.10 16.89
CA ASP A 94 2.71 -1.90 17.66
C ASP A 94 3.32 -0.63 17.01
N PRO A 95 2.79 0.57 17.29
CA PRO A 95 3.23 1.81 16.63
C PRO A 95 4.71 2.10 16.84
N GLU A 96 5.27 1.79 18.01
CA GLU A 96 6.65 2.13 18.35
C GLU A 96 7.63 1.22 17.62
N HIS A 97 7.37 -0.09 17.62
CA HIS A 97 8.17 -1.07 16.87
C HIS A 97 8.04 -0.85 15.36
N LEU A 98 6.84 -0.57 14.86
CA LEU A 98 6.58 -0.22 13.47
C LEU A 98 7.35 1.04 13.04
N ALA A 99 7.31 2.09 13.87
CA ALA A 99 8.05 3.33 13.62
C ALA A 99 9.56 3.06 13.52
N ARG A 100 10.13 2.34 14.49
CA ARG A 100 11.55 1.99 14.51
C ARG A 100 11.96 1.14 13.32
N LEU A 101 11.14 0.17 12.94
CA LEU A 101 11.41 -0.67 11.78
C LEU A 101 11.46 0.18 10.50
N LEU A 102 10.43 0.97 10.22
CA LEU A 102 10.37 1.81 9.01
C LEU A 102 11.48 2.87 9.01
N TYR A 103 11.88 3.37 10.17
CA TYR A 103 12.98 4.31 10.30
C TYR A 103 14.34 3.68 9.95
N THR A 104 14.56 2.43 10.33
CA THR A 104 15.83 1.72 10.07
C THR A 104 15.96 1.20 8.64
N LEU A 105 14.90 1.20 7.84
CA LEU A 105 14.91 0.64 6.47
C LEU A 105 15.00 1.73 5.39
N GLU A 106 15.94 1.57 4.46
CA GLU A 106 16.01 2.35 3.22
C GLU A 106 15.58 1.50 2.03
N LEU A 107 14.45 1.85 1.44
CA LEU A 107 13.71 1.01 0.50
C LEU A 107 13.48 1.73 -0.85
N PRO A 108 14.54 2.03 -1.63
CA PRO A 108 14.46 2.92 -2.80
C PRO A 108 13.56 2.41 -3.94
N ARG A 109 13.21 1.13 -3.95
CA ARG A 109 12.38 0.48 -4.97
C ARG A 109 11.01 0.02 -4.45
N LEU A 110 10.61 0.47 -3.26
CA LEU A 110 9.34 0.04 -2.67
C LEU A 110 8.17 0.49 -3.53
N THR A 111 7.39 -0.48 -4.04
CA THR A 111 6.19 -0.23 -4.84
C THR A 111 4.90 -0.64 -4.12
N THR A 112 4.99 -1.61 -3.21
CA THR A 112 3.85 -2.14 -2.46
C THR A 112 4.12 -2.06 -0.97
N LEU A 113 3.24 -1.37 -0.25
CA LEU A 113 3.24 -1.30 1.21
C LEU A 113 1.91 -1.83 1.73
N THR A 114 1.97 -2.83 2.61
CA THR A 114 0.83 -3.39 3.32
C THR A 114 1.07 -3.25 4.81
N LEU A 115 0.13 -2.61 5.49
CA LEU A 115 0.10 -2.42 6.94
C LEU A 115 -1.18 -3.07 7.45
N ASP A 116 -1.04 -4.21 8.11
CA ASP A 116 -2.15 -4.92 8.72
C ASP A 116 -2.06 -4.77 10.23
N LEU A 117 -2.74 -3.75 10.75
CA LEU A 117 -2.57 -3.32 12.13
C LEU A 117 -3.47 -4.16 13.05
N PRO A 118 -3.04 -4.42 14.28
CA PRO A 118 -3.78 -5.29 15.18
C PRO A 118 -5.14 -4.70 15.54
N ASP A 119 -6.20 -5.49 15.40
CA ASP A 119 -7.58 -5.10 15.72
C ASP A 119 -7.90 -5.18 17.23
N GLN A 120 -6.90 -4.95 18.08
CA GLN A 120 -7.06 -5.11 19.52
C GLN A 120 -7.81 -3.94 20.15
N ASP A 121 -8.56 -4.22 21.23
CA ASP A 121 -9.41 -3.25 21.95
C ASP A 121 -8.65 -2.05 22.53
N TYR A 122 -7.32 -2.14 22.60
CA TYR A 122 -6.47 -1.04 23.00
C TYR A 122 -6.22 -0.13 21.81
N ALA A 123 -6.97 0.98 21.74
CA ALA A 123 -6.81 2.06 20.78
C ALA A 123 -5.36 2.59 20.75
N GLN A 124 -4.53 2.03 19.86
CA GLN A 124 -3.15 2.45 19.64
C GLN A 124 -3.11 3.53 18.57
N ASP A 125 -2.49 4.67 18.87
CA ASP A 125 -2.40 5.78 17.92
C ASP A 125 -1.21 5.62 16.96
N TYR A 126 -1.49 5.40 15.68
CA TYR A 126 -0.50 5.28 14.61
C TYR A 126 -0.19 6.62 13.90
N THR A 127 -0.68 7.75 14.42
CA THR A 127 -0.46 9.08 13.82
C THR A 127 1.02 9.35 13.54
N GLY A 128 1.91 9.08 14.49
CA GLY A 128 3.35 9.31 14.32
C GLY A 128 3.97 8.45 13.20
N VAL A 129 3.52 7.20 13.06
CA VAL A 129 3.96 6.31 11.97
C VAL A 129 3.49 6.88 10.63
N VAL A 130 2.23 7.28 10.52
CA VAL A 130 1.67 7.83 9.28
C VAL A 130 2.35 9.15 8.90
N GLU A 131 2.63 10.03 9.87
CA GLU A 131 3.36 11.28 9.63
C GLU A 131 4.81 11.02 9.19
N MET A 132 5.46 10.02 9.78
CA MET A 132 6.80 9.59 9.37
C MET A 132 6.80 9.04 7.95
N ILE A 133 5.85 8.15 7.61
CA ILE A 133 5.68 7.64 6.25
C ILE A 133 5.37 8.80 5.30
N ALA A 134 4.54 9.76 5.71
CA ALA A 134 4.23 10.96 4.93
C ALA A 134 5.39 11.96 4.90
N GLY A 135 6.56 11.65 5.50
CA GLY A 135 7.71 12.53 5.65
C GLY A 135 7.39 13.92 6.21
N LEU A 136 6.32 14.00 7.01
CA LEU A 136 5.91 15.21 7.73
C LEU A 136 6.61 15.32 9.09
N SER A 137 7.23 14.25 9.57
CA SER A 137 7.98 14.27 10.81
C SER A 137 9.21 15.16 10.67
N THR A 138 9.01 16.47 10.85
CA THR A 138 10.04 17.42 11.25
C THR A 138 10.31 17.12 12.71
N VAL A 139 11.38 16.38 12.99
CA VAL A 139 11.74 16.00 14.35
C VAL A 139 11.90 17.23 15.24
N ALA A 140 10.81 17.60 15.91
CA ALA A 140 10.76 18.29 17.18
C ALA A 140 10.21 17.26 18.17
N VAL A 141 10.99 16.20 18.43
CA VAL A 141 10.79 15.39 19.63
C VAL A 141 11.08 16.33 20.80
N SER A 142 10.01 16.89 21.36
CA SER A 142 10.06 17.74 22.54
C SER A 142 10.79 16.98 23.64
N ALA A 143 11.85 17.63 24.10
CA ALA A 143 12.73 17.18 25.15
C ALA A 143 11.98 16.86 26.44
N VAL A 144 11.68 15.60 26.70
CA VAL A 144 11.67 15.07 28.07
C VAL A 144 12.21 13.66 27.97
N THR A 145 13.40 13.46 28.53
CA THR A 145 14.20 12.22 28.56
C THR A 145 14.77 11.74 27.21
N SER A 146 16.00 12.20 26.94
CA SER A 146 17.14 11.54 26.28
C SER A 146 16.87 10.18 25.60
N THR A 147 17.26 9.82 24.37
CA THR A 147 18.41 10.23 23.55
C THR A 147 18.17 9.68 22.13
N SER A 148 18.05 10.56 21.13
CA SER A 148 18.28 10.35 19.68
C SER A 148 17.17 10.97 18.82
N ALA A 149 17.49 12.12 18.21
CA ALA A 149 16.68 12.69 17.15
C ALA A 149 16.93 11.86 15.88
N PHE A 150 15.88 11.18 15.42
CA PHE A 150 15.90 10.30 14.26
C PHE A 150 15.78 11.11 12.95
N PRO A 151 16.77 11.16 12.03
CA PRO A 151 16.60 11.78 10.71
C PRO A 151 15.39 11.24 9.93
N ALA A 152 14.56 12.10 9.34
CA ALA A 152 13.33 11.69 8.63
C ALA A 152 13.52 10.44 7.75
N ALA A 153 12.67 9.43 7.95
CA ALA A 153 12.64 8.22 7.13
C ALA A 153 12.35 8.60 5.67
N GLN A 154 13.12 8.04 4.73
CA GLN A 154 13.00 8.33 3.31
C GLN A 154 12.40 7.12 2.58
N LEU A 155 11.14 6.81 2.88
CA LEU A 155 10.39 5.94 2.00
C LEU A 155 10.15 6.68 0.67
N PRO A 156 10.30 6.03 -0.49
CA PRO A 156 10.02 6.65 -1.78
C PRO A 156 8.51 6.69 -2.03
N ILE A 157 7.78 7.46 -1.22
CA ILE A 157 6.31 7.57 -1.24
C ILE A 157 5.78 7.85 -2.65
N THR A 158 6.50 8.65 -3.43
CA THR A 158 6.11 9.03 -4.79
C THR A 158 6.22 7.87 -5.79
N ALA A 159 6.92 6.79 -5.48
CA ALA A 159 7.03 5.57 -6.29
C ALA A 159 6.05 4.47 -5.87
N LEU A 160 5.30 4.68 -4.77
CA LEU A 160 4.38 3.69 -4.26
C LEU A 160 3.17 3.55 -5.20
N HIS A 161 2.90 2.31 -5.62
CA HIS A 161 1.81 1.95 -6.52
C HIS A 161 0.63 1.34 -5.76
N THR A 162 0.92 0.54 -4.73
CA THR A 162 -0.07 -0.16 -3.92
C THR A 162 0.12 0.20 -2.47
N LEU A 163 -0.95 0.71 -1.85
CA LEU A 163 -1.03 0.97 -0.43
C LEU A 163 -2.24 0.25 0.12
N ARG A 164 -2.00 -0.62 1.10
CA ARG A 164 -3.06 -1.29 1.86
C ARG A 164 -2.86 -1.01 3.33
N ILE A 165 -3.88 -0.48 3.98
CA ILE A 165 -3.88 -0.25 5.42
C ILE A 165 -5.22 -0.72 5.99
N THR A 166 -5.16 -1.72 6.86
CA THR A 166 -6.31 -2.23 7.63
C THR A 166 -6.19 -1.80 9.09
N ALA A 167 -7.34 -1.64 9.76
CA ALA A 167 -7.45 -1.26 11.18
C ALA A 167 -6.64 -0.01 11.61
N LEU A 168 -6.55 1.01 10.75
CA LEU A 168 -5.76 2.21 11.05
C LEU A 168 -6.46 3.17 12.02
N GLU A 169 -5.90 3.35 13.21
CA GLU A 169 -6.25 4.46 14.10
C GLU A 169 -5.20 5.57 13.98
N CYS A 170 -5.56 6.68 13.31
CA CYS A 170 -4.68 7.85 13.21
C CYS A 170 -5.47 9.15 13.06
N ALA A 171 -4.77 10.27 13.23
CA ALA A 171 -5.31 11.60 12.96
C ALA A 171 -5.65 11.75 11.46
N PRO A 172 -6.86 12.22 11.11
CA PRO A 172 -7.27 12.46 9.72
C PRO A 172 -6.31 13.36 8.93
N SER A 173 -5.67 14.32 9.60
CA SER A 173 -4.68 15.23 9.01
C SER A 173 -3.44 14.48 8.53
N ALA A 174 -2.93 13.53 9.32
CA ALA A 174 -1.74 12.74 8.99
C ALA A 174 -2.00 11.84 7.78
N LEU A 175 -3.12 11.10 7.78
CA LEU A 175 -3.50 10.27 6.64
C LEU A 175 -3.78 11.14 5.40
N GLY A 176 -4.46 12.27 5.56
CA GLY A 176 -4.71 13.19 4.47
C GLY A 176 -3.42 13.72 3.83
N ALA A 177 -2.40 14.03 4.64
CA ALA A 177 -1.10 14.43 4.15
C ALA A 177 -0.35 13.29 3.44
N LEU A 178 -0.41 12.06 3.96
CA LEU A 178 0.10 10.87 3.29
C LEU A 178 -0.51 10.72 1.89
N LEU A 179 -1.85 10.74 1.80
CA LEU A 179 -2.57 10.58 0.53
C LEU A 179 -2.23 11.67 -0.49
N ARG A 180 -2.03 12.92 -0.07
CA ARG A 180 -1.61 14.01 -0.98
C ARG A 180 -0.22 13.78 -1.60
N ARG A 181 0.67 13.06 -0.92
CA ARG A 181 2.02 12.74 -1.42
C ARG A 181 2.07 11.54 -2.36
N LEU A 182 1.04 10.69 -2.36
CA LEU A 182 0.97 9.42 -3.08
C LEU A 182 0.51 9.60 -4.54
N THR A 183 1.19 10.45 -5.31
CA THR A 183 0.75 10.84 -6.67
C THR A 183 0.78 9.71 -7.70
N SER A 184 1.59 8.67 -7.47
CA SER A 184 1.72 7.51 -8.35
C SER A 184 0.85 6.32 -7.95
N LEU A 185 0.07 6.45 -6.88
CA LEU A 185 -0.71 5.36 -6.34
C LEU A 185 -1.79 4.91 -7.32
N ARG A 186 -1.84 3.60 -7.57
CA ARG A 186 -2.82 2.93 -8.43
C ARG A 186 -3.83 2.14 -7.62
N VAL A 187 -3.39 1.46 -6.56
CA VAL A 187 -4.25 0.62 -5.72
C VAL A 187 -4.24 1.18 -4.31
N LEU A 188 -5.42 1.54 -3.81
CA LEU A 188 -5.63 2.00 -2.45
C LEU A 188 -6.62 1.08 -1.74
N GLU A 189 -6.23 0.53 -0.60
CA GLU A 189 -7.11 -0.22 0.28
C GLU A 189 -7.03 0.39 1.67
N LEU A 190 -8.16 0.88 2.18
CA LEU A 190 -8.25 1.55 3.47
C LEU A 190 -9.50 1.10 4.22
N ASP A 191 -9.30 0.72 5.48
CA ASP A 191 -10.39 0.51 6.42
C ASP A 191 -10.62 1.74 7.31
N PHE A 192 -11.79 2.37 7.17
CA PHE A 192 -12.20 3.55 7.95
C PHE A 192 -12.99 3.21 9.21
N THR A 193 -13.28 1.93 9.48
CA THR A 193 -14.09 1.52 10.63
C THR A 193 -13.50 1.96 11.97
N ARG A 194 -12.18 2.06 12.06
CA ARG A 194 -11.43 2.46 13.26
C ARG A 194 -11.06 3.95 13.30
N ILE A 195 -11.28 4.68 12.21
CA ILE A 195 -10.92 6.09 12.11
C ILE A 195 -11.99 6.95 12.82
N ARG A 196 -11.59 7.76 13.79
CA ARG A 196 -12.51 8.61 14.59
C ARG A 196 -13.36 9.57 13.76
N SER A 197 -12.87 10.01 12.60
CA SER A 197 -13.58 10.93 11.70
C SER A 197 -13.39 10.50 10.24
N PRO A 198 -14.16 9.50 9.77
CA PRO A 198 -14.03 8.98 8.41
C PRO A 198 -14.42 10.04 7.36
N SER A 199 -15.35 10.94 7.71
CA SER A 199 -15.76 12.05 6.84
C SER A 199 -14.61 12.98 6.50
N ALA A 200 -13.74 13.31 7.46
CA ALA A 200 -12.62 14.22 7.24
C ALA A 200 -11.62 13.68 6.20
N ILE A 201 -11.37 12.37 6.16
CA ILE A 201 -10.49 11.78 5.13
C ILE A 201 -11.23 11.61 3.80
N CYS A 202 -12.54 11.31 3.81
CA CYS A 202 -13.33 11.38 2.58
C CYS A 202 -13.24 12.76 1.93
N ASP A 203 -13.28 13.83 2.72
CA ASP A 203 -13.17 15.19 2.21
C ASP A 203 -11.80 15.42 1.55
N VAL A 204 -10.73 14.77 2.02
CA VAL A 204 -9.41 14.78 1.35
C VAL A 204 -9.44 14.03 0.02
N LEU A 205 -10.11 12.87 -0.06
CA LEU A 205 -10.26 12.14 -1.33
C LEU A 205 -11.14 12.88 -2.35
N LEU A 206 -12.06 13.72 -1.87
CA LEU A 206 -12.89 14.61 -2.68
C LEU A 206 -12.21 15.95 -3.01
N GLU A 207 -11.06 16.23 -2.40
CA GLU A 207 -10.29 17.43 -2.66
C GLU A 207 -9.74 17.43 -4.09
N THR A 208 -9.64 18.62 -4.67
CA THR A 208 -9.00 18.84 -5.96
C THR A 208 -7.86 19.84 -5.76
N VAL A 209 -6.66 19.46 -6.18
CA VAL A 209 -5.43 20.22 -5.98
C VAL A 209 -5.06 20.91 -7.30
N ALA A 210 -4.53 22.13 -7.23
CA ALA A 210 -3.94 22.76 -8.41
C ALA A 210 -2.71 21.95 -8.85
N PRO A 211 -2.51 21.72 -10.17
CA PRO A 211 -1.31 21.04 -10.64
C PRO A 211 -0.10 21.87 -10.20
N SER A 212 0.89 21.22 -9.57
CA SER A 212 2.12 21.90 -9.16
C SER A 212 2.80 22.46 -10.41
N SER A 213 2.95 23.79 -10.48
CA SER A 213 3.51 24.51 -11.61
C SER A 213 5.05 24.38 -11.71
N ASP A 214 5.63 23.38 -11.06
CA ASP A 214 7.10 23.23 -10.91
C ASP A 214 7.82 22.87 -12.22
N ALA A 215 7.11 22.84 -13.34
CA ALA A 215 7.73 22.82 -14.66
C ALA A 215 8.18 24.24 -15.02
N ASN A 216 9.41 24.59 -14.62
CA ASN A 216 10.21 25.72 -15.12
C ASN A 216 9.78 26.18 -16.52
N ALA A 217 9.02 27.26 -16.58
CA ALA A 217 8.61 27.91 -17.82
C ALA A 217 9.22 29.32 -17.86
N ASP A 218 10.52 29.39 -18.16
CA ASP A 218 11.24 30.63 -18.50
C ASP A 218 10.84 31.14 -19.90
N SER A 219 9.54 31.21 -20.18
CA SER A 219 8.98 31.64 -21.48
C SER A 219 8.16 32.90 -21.25
N GLU A 220 8.82 34.05 -21.29
CA GLU A 220 8.24 35.37 -20.98
C GLU A 220 7.26 35.95 -22.03
N ASP A 221 6.97 35.26 -23.14
CA ASP A 221 6.46 35.97 -24.34
C ASP A 221 5.09 35.55 -24.89
N MET A 222 4.16 35.05 -24.06
CA MET A 222 2.80 34.73 -24.54
C MET A 222 1.69 35.32 -23.66
N ALA A 223 1.53 36.64 -23.78
CA ALA A 223 0.43 37.38 -23.21
C ALA A 223 -0.90 37.07 -23.94
N ARG A 224 -1.95 36.81 -23.15
CA ARG A 224 -3.39 36.78 -23.49
C ARG A 224 -3.95 35.47 -24.04
N CYS A 225 -4.19 34.53 -23.14
CA CYS A 225 -5.39 33.69 -23.24
C CYS A 225 -5.97 33.50 -21.83
N ASP A 226 -7.07 34.22 -21.53
CA ASP A 226 -7.75 34.27 -20.21
C ASP A 226 -8.55 33.00 -19.87
N CYS A 227 -8.17 31.84 -20.40
CA CYS A 227 -8.76 30.54 -20.04
C CYS A 227 -8.06 29.91 -18.83
N THR A 228 -7.78 30.70 -17.78
CA THR A 228 -7.15 30.24 -16.52
C THR A 228 -8.12 29.52 -15.59
N ASN A 229 -9.03 28.69 -16.13
CA ASN A 229 -9.71 27.69 -15.30
C ASN A 229 -8.64 26.67 -14.90
N SER A 230 -7.88 26.99 -13.85
CA SER A 230 -6.83 26.15 -13.29
C SER A 230 -7.39 24.76 -13.10
N ARG A 231 -6.98 23.85 -13.99
CA ARG A 231 -7.52 22.50 -14.11
C ARG A 231 -7.19 21.75 -12.83
N ARG A 232 -8.12 21.77 -11.88
CA ARG A 232 -7.91 21.09 -10.60
C ARG A 232 -7.88 19.58 -10.83
N VAL A 233 -6.91 18.93 -10.22
CA VAL A 233 -6.66 17.49 -10.36
C VAL A 233 -7.10 16.82 -9.06
N PRO A 234 -7.84 15.69 -9.10
CA PRO A 234 -8.20 14.96 -7.90
C PRO A 234 -6.95 14.47 -7.15
N VAL A 235 -7.02 14.42 -5.83
CA VAL A 235 -6.02 13.73 -5.00
C VAL A 235 -5.90 12.27 -5.47
N LEU A 236 -4.66 11.75 -5.59
CA LEU A 236 -4.35 10.46 -6.22
C LEU A 236 -4.79 10.37 -7.70
N PRO A 237 -4.20 11.16 -8.61
CA PRO A 237 -4.66 11.24 -10.01
C PRO A 237 -4.58 9.92 -10.77
N ARG A 238 -3.66 9.03 -10.37
CA ARG A 238 -3.41 7.72 -11.00
C ARG A 238 -4.15 6.56 -10.34
N LEU A 239 -5.05 6.83 -9.40
CA LEU A 239 -5.81 5.79 -8.74
C LEU A 239 -6.62 5.01 -9.77
N GLU A 240 -6.39 3.71 -9.83
CA GLU A 240 -7.06 2.74 -10.70
C GLU A 240 -8.00 1.85 -9.88
N GLU A 241 -7.58 1.42 -8.69
CA GLU A 241 -8.35 0.59 -7.77
C GLU A 241 -8.46 1.22 -6.39
N ALA A 242 -9.66 1.23 -5.84
CA ALA A 242 -9.93 1.71 -4.49
C ALA A 242 -10.87 0.74 -3.76
N ARG A 243 -10.43 0.23 -2.60
CA ARG A 243 -11.23 -0.58 -1.66
C ARG A 243 -11.35 0.21 -0.37
N LEU A 244 -12.55 0.72 -0.10
CA LEU A 244 -12.79 1.57 1.06
C LEU A 244 -13.85 0.91 1.94
N PHE A 245 -13.52 0.64 3.20
CA PHE A 245 -14.42 0.02 4.17
C PHE A 245 -14.87 1.04 5.22
N GLY A 246 -16.08 0.92 5.76
CA GLY A 246 -16.56 1.80 6.83
C GLY A 246 -16.98 3.22 6.38
N LEU A 247 -17.14 3.45 5.07
CA LEU A 247 -17.64 4.71 4.53
C LEU A 247 -19.14 4.66 4.24
N ALA A 248 -19.82 5.79 4.47
CA ALA A 248 -21.21 5.95 4.06
C ALA A 248 -21.33 5.89 2.52
N GLY A 249 -22.31 5.15 2.01
CA GLY A 249 -22.49 4.94 0.56
C GLY A 249 -22.66 6.24 -0.24
N GLU A 250 -23.23 7.31 0.35
CA GLU A 250 -23.32 8.63 -0.28
C GLU A 250 -21.94 9.24 -0.58
N ARG A 251 -20.96 9.06 0.31
CA ARG A 251 -19.59 9.58 0.14
C ARG A 251 -18.85 8.81 -0.94
N VAL A 252 -19.03 7.49 -0.98
CA VAL A 252 -18.50 6.63 -2.06
C VAL A 252 -19.08 7.08 -3.41
N ARG A 253 -20.39 7.33 -3.51
CA ARG A 253 -21.02 7.83 -4.75
C ARG A 253 -20.49 9.22 -5.14
N ALA A 254 -20.26 10.10 -4.18
CA ALA A 254 -19.66 11.42 -4.43
C ALA A 254 -18.24 11.29 -5.01
N LEU A 255 -17.42 10.39 -4.46
CA LEU A 255 -16.06 10.12 -4.94
C LEU A 255 -16.08 9.57 -6.38
N LEU A 256 -16.97 8.61 -6.66
CA LEU A 256 -17.15 8.06 -8.00
C LEU A 256 -17.60 9.12 -9.01
N THR A 257 -18.52 10.00 -8.60
CA THR A 257 -19.02 11.09 -9.44
C THR A 257 -17.90 12.07 -9.78
N LEU A 258 -17.10 12.45 -8.79
CA LEU A 258 -15.94 13.33 -8.96
C LEU A 258 -14.91 12.71 -9.93
N ARG A 259 -14.59 11.43 -9.77
CA ARG A 259 -13.66 10.70 -10.64
C ARG A 259 -14.16 10.57 -12.07
N ARG A 260 -15.46 10.29 -12.26
CA ARG A 260 -16.07 10.21 -13.59
C ARG A 260 -15.99 11.55 -14.33
N ARG A 261 -16.31 12.65 -13.66
CA ARG A 261 -16.19 14.00 -14.23
C ARG A 261 -14.77 14.33 -14.67
N PHE A 262 -13.77 13.92 -13.87
CA PHE A 262 -12.36 14.10 -14.24
C PHE A 262 -11.99 13.27 -15.49
N ALA A 263 -12.44 12.02 -15.56
CA ALA A 263 -12.18 11.15 -16.71
C ALA A 263 -12.85 11.65 -18.01
N GLU A 264 -14.05 12.22 -17.91
CA GLU A 264 -14.79 12.80 -19.04
C GLU A 264 -14.18 14.13 -19.51
N GLY A 265 -13.82 15.01 -18.58
CA GLY A 265 -13.17 16.29 -18.91
C GLY A 265 -11.82 16.12 -19.62
N CYS A 266 -11.11 15.03 -19.36
CA CYS A 266 -9.88 14.70 -20.08
C CYS A 266 -10.08 14.27 -21.54
N ARG A 267 -11.30 13.92 -21.98
CA ARG A 267 -11.58 13.55 -23.38
C ARG A 267 -11.96 14.73 -24.27
N GLY A 268 -12.58 15.77 -23.69
CA GLY A 268 -13.11 16.91 -24.46
C GLY A 268 -12.02 17.73 -25.16
N ASP A 269 -10.89 17.96 -24.49
CA ASP A 269 -9.83 18.83 -25.02
C ASP A 269 -8.98 18.18 -26.13
N CYS A 270 -9.03 16.86 -26.31
CA CYS A 270 -8.21 16.16 -27.31
C CYS A 270 -8.90 15.96 -28.66
N ALA A 271 -10.21 16.23 -28.77
CA ALA A 271 -11.01 15.89 -29.95
C ALA A 271 -11.13 17.01 -31.00
N GLU A 272 -10.67 18.24 -30.70
CA GLU A 272 -10.84 19.40 -31.60
C GLU A 272 -9.62 19.72 -32.48
N VAL A 273 -8.60 18.85 -32.53
CA VAL A 273 -7.43 19.01 -33.43
C VAL A 273 -7.36 17.90 -34.49
N GLU A 274 -8.50 17.51 -35.05
CA GLU A 274 -8.55 16.85 -36.37
C GLU A 274 -9.11 17.86 -37.38
N GLY A 275 -8.39 18.97 -37.53
CA GLY A 275 -8.59 19.91 -38.63
C GLY A 275 -7.91 19.38 -39.90
N GLU A 276 -8.74 19.06 -40.89
CA GLU A 276 -8.50 19.27 -42.31
C GLU A 276 -7.05 19.06 -42.78
N ALA A 277 -6.68 17.79 -42.98
CA ALA A 277 -5.66 17.48 -43.97
C ALA A 277 -6.23 17.87 -45.34
N GLU A 278 -6.00 19.12 -45.75
CA GLU A 278 -6.21 19.55 -47.13
C GLU A 278 -5.47 18.59 -48.07
N ASP A 279 -6.20 18.11 -49.07
CA ASP A 279 -5.74 17.30 -50.18
C ASP A 279 -4.60 18.01 -50.93
N LEU A 280 -3.35 17.77 -50.53
CA LEU A 280 -2.19 18.07 -51.36
C LEU A 280 -2.06 16.95 -52.41
N GLU A 281 -2.67 17.19 -53.58
CA GLU A 281 -2.47 16.44 -54.81
C GLU A 281 -0.97 16.27 -55.12
N TYR A 282 -0.46 15.04 -55.01
CA TYR A 282 0.84 14.66 -55.54
C TYR A 282 0.73 14.36 -57.04
N PRO A 283 1.54 14.99 -57.92
CA PRO A 283 1.55 14.64 -59.33
C PRO A 283 2.23 13.28 -59.54
N ALA A 284 1.53 12.41 -60.25
CA ALA A 284 1.99 11.10 -60.69
C ALA A 284 3.28 11.22 -61.52
N SER A 285 4.37 10.64 -61.02
CA SER A 285 5.58 10.38 -61.80
C SER A 285 5.70 8.90 -62.07
N SER A 286 5.55 8.56 -63.35
CA SER A 286 5.75 7.26 -63.95
C SER A 286 7.24 6.90 -64.00
N ALA A 287 7.60 5.74 -63.45
CA ALA A 287 8.84 5.06 -63.83
C ALA A 287 8.70 3.54 -63.68
N SER A 288 8.78 2.88 -64.83
CA SER A 288 8.96 1.45 -65.05
C SER A 288 10.30 0.94 -64.54
N SER A 289 10.35 -0.27 -63.96
CA SER A 289 11.42 -1.25 -64.26
C SER A 289 11.15 -2.64 -63.66
N SER A 290 11.01 -3.58 -64.60
CA SER A 290 11.33 -5.02 -64.63
C SER A 290 12.06 -5.75 -63.48
N TYR A 291 11.51 -6.94 -63.16
CA TYR A 291 12.13 -8.28 -63.09
C TYR A 291 13.45 -8.49 -62.29
N SER A 292 13.46 -9.39 -61.30
CA SER A 292 13.83 -10.82 -61.49
C SER A 292 13.89 -11.61 -60.16
N SER A 293 13.72 -12.93 -60.30
CA SER A 293 13.34 -13.95 -59.30
C SER A 293 14.48 -14.55 -58.45
N ARG A 294 14.11 -15.13 -57.28
CA ARG A 294 14.49 -16.47 -56.72
C ARG A 294 14.08 -16.55 -55.23
N SER A 295 13.07 -17.34 -54.82
CA SER A 295 13.10 -18.75 -54.31
C SER A 295 14.15 -18.98 -53.19
N SER A 296 13.87 -19.49 -51.97
CA SER A 296 12.95 -20.55 -51.51
C SER A 296 12.74 -20.56 -49.97
N GLU A 297 11.54 -20.99 -49.52
CA GLU A 297 11.17 -21.93 -48.41
C GLU A 297 11.82 -21.79 -47.01
N ALA A 298 11.17 -21.86 -45.84
CA ALA A 298 9.95 -22.54 -45.35
C ALA A 298 9.46 -21.83 -44.04
N ALA A 299 8.17 -21.50 -43.83
CA ALA A 299 7.02 -22.29 -43.34
C ALA A 299 6.94 -22.53 -41.82
N ALA A 300 6.01 -21.81 -41.16
CA ALA A 300 5.18 -22.13 -39.97
C ALA A 300 4.54 -20.80 -39.48
N ASP A 301 3.45 -20.30 -40.06
CA ASP A 301 2.04 -20.73 -39.99
C ASP A 301 1.43 -20.64 -38.57
N LEU A 302 0.94 -19.45 -38.22
CA LEU A 302 -0.16 -19.22 -37.27
C LEU A 302 -0.96 -17.99 -37.75
N THR A 303 -2.15 -18.25 -38.28
CA THR A 303 -3.17 -17.25 -38.65
C THR A 303 -3.83 -16.60 -37.44
N PRO A 304 -4.17 -15.30 -37.49
CA PRO A 304 -4.98 -14.64 -36.47
C PRO A 304 -6.48 -14.82 -36.78
N VAL A 305 -7.24 -15.28 -35.79
CA VAL A 305 -8.72 -15.31 -35.86
C VAL A 305 -9.27 -13.92 -35.56
N ALA A 306 -10.29 -13.59 -36.37
CA ALA A 306 -10.94 -12.33 -36.54
C ALA A 306 -11.52 -11.67 -35.27
N ALA A 307 -11.60 -10.35 -35.39
CA ALA A 307 -12.32 -9.41 -34.56
C ALA A 307 -13.74 -9.87 -34.19
N VAL A 308 -14.06 -9.77 -32.89
CA VAL A 308 -15.44 -9.65 -32.41
C VAL A 308 -15.58 -8.25 -31.82
N SER A 309 -16.37 -7.45 -32.52
CA SER A 309 -16.89 -6.16 -32.10
C SER A 309 -17.92 -6.39 -30.98
N GLU A 310 -17.55 -6.17 -29.72
CA GLU A 310 -18.53 -6.09 -28.63
C GLU A 310 -18.92 -4.64 -28.36
N ARG A 311 -20.15 -4.30 -28.75
CA ARG A 311 -20.87 -3.14 -28.24
C ARG A 311 -21.09 -3.32 -26.73
N CYS A 312 -20.46 -2.49 -25.91
CA CYS A 312 -20.85 -2.34 -24.51
C CYS A 312 -22.24 -1.69 -24.42
N ARG A 313 -23.27 -2.50 -24.15
CA ARG A 313 -24.53 -2.02 -23.57
C ARG A 313 -24.29 -1.82 -22.07
N ALA A 314 -24.35 -0.58 -21.61
CA ALA A 314 -24.49 -0.28 -20.20
C ALA A 314 -25.90 -0.71 -19.76
N SER A 315 -25.99 -1.70 -18.87
CA SER A 315 -27.22 -2.00 -18.14
C SER A 315 -27.03 -1.51 -16.71
N SER A 316 -27.82 -0.51 -16.32
CA SER A 316 -27.86 0.04 -14.97
C SER A 316 -29.19 -0.37 -14.35
N TYR A 317 -29.15 -1.33 -13.43
CA TYR A 317 -30.20 -1.52 -12.44
C TYR A 317 -29.56 -1.64 -11.07
N ALA A 318 -29.84 -0.67 -10.21
CA ALA A 318 -29.65 -0.75 -8.77
C ALA A 318 -30.82 -0.03 -8.10
N THR A 319 -31.82 -0.79 -7.68
CA THR A 319 -32.82 -0.38 -6.69
C THR A 319 -32.26 -0.70 -5.32
N ALA A 320 -31.81 0.31 -4.59
CA ALA A 320 -31.45 0.17 -3.18
C ALA A 320 -32.73 0.13 -2.35
N HIS A 321 -33.00 -1.01 -1.70
CA HIS A 321 -33.97 -1.09 -0.62
C HIS A 321 -33.28 -0.75 0.70
N ASP A 322 -33.74 0.32 1.34
CA ASP A 322 -33.29 0.77 2.65
C ASP A 322 -33.92 -0.11 3.74
N ASN A 323 -33.18 -1.12 4.21
CA ASN A 323 -33.51 -1.88 5.42
C ASN A 323 -32.41 -1.59 6.44
N GLY A 324 -32.77 -0.99 7.57
CA GLY A 324 -31.88 -0.44 8.60
C GLY A 324 -31.03 -1.43 9.40
N GLY A 325 -30.36 -2.39 8.76
CA GLY A 325 -29.25 -3.16 9.31
C GLY A 325 -27.91 -2.48 9.00
N LYS A 326 -26.91 -2.63 9.89
CA LYS A 326 -25.51 -2.26 9.61
C LYS A 326 -24.96 -3.21 8.54
N THR A 327 -25.24 -2.96 7.26
CA THR A 327 -24.61 -3.67 6.15
C THR A 327 -23.18 -3.16 5.96
N ARG A 328 -22.23 -4.08 5.90
CA ARG A 328 -20.83 -3.77 5.59
C ARG A 328 -20.74 -3.56 4.07
N CYS A 329 -20.94 -2.33 3.63
CA CYS A 329 -20.76 -1.97 2.23
C CYS A 329 -19.26 -1.91 1.91
N SER A 330 -18.74 -2.92 1.21
CA SER A 330 -17.45 -2.81 0.55
C SER A 330 -17.67 -2.38 -0.90
N SER A 331 -16.89 -1.40 -1.35
CA SER A 331 -16.94 -0.92 -2.72
C SER A 331 -15.55 -1.02 -3.32
N SER A 332 -15.45 -1.70 -4.45
CA SER A 332 -14.27 -1.71 -5.29
C SER A 332 -14.58 -0.98 -6.59
N TRP A 333 -13.65 -0.18 -7.07
CA TRP A 333 -13.73 0.45 -8.40
C TRP A 333 -12.47 0.08 -9.16
N SER A 334 -12.57 -0.16 -10.47
CA SER A 334 -11.42 -0.28 -11.37
C SER A 334 -11.45 0.82 -12.43
N GLY A 335 -10.28 1.33 -12.84
CA GLY A 335 -10.08 2.43 -13.80
C GLY A 335 -10.75 2.27 -15.17
N ARG A 336 -11.35 1.11 -15.46
CA ARG A 336 -12.24 0.87 -16.60
C ARG A 336 -13.73 1.10 -16.30
N GLY A 337 -14.06 1.72 -15.17
CA GLY A 337 -15.43 2.09 -14.82
C GLY A 337 -16.28 0.96 -14.26
N ARG A 338 -15.69 -0.20 -13.90
CA ARG A 338 -16.42 -1.27 -13.20
C ARG A 338 -16.32 -1.00 -11.71
N VAL A 339 -17.46 -0.65 -11.11
CA VAL A 339 -17.66 -0.62 -9.65
C VAL A 339 -18.27 -1.96 -9.27
N GLU A 340 -17.57 -2.78 -8.51
CA GLU A 340 -18.18 -3.93 -7.85
C GLU A 340 -18.46 -3.53 -6.40
N LEU A 341 -19.75 -3.39 -6.10
CA LEU A 341 -20.23 -3.39 -4.73
C LEU A 341 -20.26 -4.85 -4.30
N VAL A 342 -19.38 -5.22 -3.39
CA VAL A 342 -19.41 -6.55 -2.77
C VAL A 342 -20.13 -6.34 -1.44
N GLU A 343 -21.40 -6.71 -1.44
CA GLU A 343 -22.17 -6.88 -0.20
C GLU A 343 -21.67 -8.19 0.41
N GLU A 344 -20.92 -8.08 1.50
CA GLU A 344 -20.61 -9.26 2.32
C GLU A 344 -21.84 -9.52 3.18
N ASP A 345 -22.60 -10.56 2.82
CA ASP A 345 -23.61 -11.14 3.68
C ASP A 345 -22.91 -11.65 4.93
N GLY A 346 -22.98 -10.89 6.02
CA GLY A 346 -22.43 -11.29 7.31
C GLY A 346 -23.10 -12.59 7.73
N GLU A 347 -22.31 -13.66 7.85
CA GLU A 347 -22.77 -14.92 8.40
C GLU A 347 -23.26 -14.66 9.84
N ASP A 348 -24.53 -14.94 10.10
CA ASP A 348 -25.15 -14.79 11.41
C ASP A 348 -24.33 -15.56 12.45
N GLU A 349 -23.66 -14.81 13.32
CA GLU A 349 -22.87 -15.32 14.43
C GLU A 349 -23.80 -16.15 15.34
N TYR A 350 -23.62 -17.48 15.31
CA TYR A 350 -24.30 -18.41 16.21
C TYR A 350 -23.91 -18.06 17.66
N VAL A 351 -24.76 -17.28 18.33
CA VAL A 351 -24.67 -17.03 19.77
C VAL A 351 -24.84 -18.37 20.48
N ASN A 352 -23.73 -18.99 20.87
CA ASN A 352 -23.71 -20.21 21.66
C ASN A 352 -24.04 -19.82 23.11
N ALA A 353 -25.33 -19.84 23.45
CA ALA A 353 -25.80 -19.80 24.83
C ALA A 353 -25.48 -21.16 25.46
N GLY A 354 -24.31 -21.27 26.10
CA GLY A 354 -23.83 -22.52 26.69
C GLY A 354 -23.13 -22.31 28.03
N GLU A 355 -23.90 -22.53 29.10
CA GLU A 355 -23.50 -23.21 30.34
C GLU A 355 -22.56 -22.48 31.32
N ASP A 356 -23.23 -21.67 32.14
CA ASP A 356 -23.07 -21.52 33.59
C ASP A 356 -22.51 -22.80 34.26
N SER A 357 -21.23 -22.77 34.66
CA SER A 357 -20.62 -23.74 35.57
C SER A 357 -19.94 -22.99 36.71
N SER A 358 -20.71 -22.86 37.79
CA SER A 358 -20.23 -22.54 39.12
C SER A 358 -19.30 -23.66 39.61
N GLU A 359 -18.02 -23.38 39.75
CA GLU A 359 -17.16 -24.16 40.65
C GLU A 359 -16.55 -23.20 41.68
N ASP A 360 -17.15 -23.29 42.87
CA ASP A 360 -16.57 -22.88 44.14
C ASP A 360 -15.21 -23.55 44.33
N GLU A 361 -14.12 -22.78 44.45
CA GLU A 361 -12.91 -23.26 45.12
C GLU A 361 -12.54 -22.35 46.28
N ASP A 362 -12.98 -22.83 47.45
CA ASP A 362 -12.53 -22.50 48.78
C ASP A 362 -11.01 -22.72 48.98
N ALA A 363 -10.45 -21.83 49.80
CA ALA A 363 -9.36 -22.06 50.75
C ALA A 363 -7.91 -22.22 50.25
N ARG A 364 -7.06 -21.26 50.63
CA ARG A 364 -6.30 -21.35 51.90
C ARG A 364 -5.38 -20.14 52.09
N GLU A 365 -5.66 -19.39 53.15
CA GLU A 365 -4.68 -18.55 53.83
C GLU A 365 -3.56 -19.45 54.37
N GLY A 366 -2.33 -19.17 53.96
CA GLY A 366 -1.11 -19.75 54.51
C GLY A 366 -0.20 -18.62 54.93
N GLU A 367 -0.39 -18.16 56.17
CA GLU A 367 0.59 -17.35 56.89
C GLU A 367 1.87 -18.18 57.06
N GLY A 368 2.99 -17.65 56.58
CA GLY A 368 4.32 -18.24 56.71
C GLY A 368 5.29 -17.18 57.21
N GLU A 369 5.46 -17.17 58.52
CA GLU A 369 6.42 -16.40 59.30
C GLU A 369 7.89 -16.68 58.92
N ASP A 370 8.72 -15.71 59.32
CA ASP A 370 10.11 -15.82 59.77
C ASP A 370 11.28 -15.98 58.78
N GLY A 371 12.24 -15.06 58.95
CA GLY A 371 13.56 -15.17 58.34
C GLY A 371 14.50 -13.99 58.56
N SER A 372 14.59 -13.48 59.79
CA SER A 372 15.67 -12.58 60.22
C SER A 372 17.02 -13.29 60.12
N GLY A 373 17.99 -12.71 59.42
CA GLY A 373 19.38 -13.18 59.42
C GLY A 373 20.33 -12.06 58.97
N GLU A 374 21.22 -11.69 59.88
CA GLU A 374 22.22 -10.60 59.85
C GLU A 374 23.24 -10.65 58.72
#